data_AF-A0A3C1KRK0-F1
#
_entry.id   AF-A0A3C1KRK0-F1
#
_cell.length_a   1.000
_cell.length_b   1.000
_cell.length_c   1.000
_cell.angle_alpha   90.00
_cell.angle_beta   90.00
_cell.angle_gamma   90.00
#
_symmetry.space_group_name_H-M   'P 1'
#
loop_
_entity.id
_entity.type
_entity.pdbx_description
1 polymer ?
#
loop_
_entity_poly.entity_id
_entity_poly.type
_entity_poly.pdbx_seq_one_letter_code
_entity_poly.pdbx_strand_id
1 'polypeptide(L)'
;GLAAVYQIARDFGNADIFVGARSENRLYFLDECAQIADLHVATDDGSSGFHGRVTELLRERLSNMSDAERSTLVFYNCGPEPMVHAAEAVQREFCKPEQIFSAIDYLTKCGVGICGACAAPDGRRGCVDGPFL
;
A
#
# COMPACT_ATOMS: atom_id res chain seq x y z
N GLY A 1 6.01 4.04 4.33
CA GLY A 1 5.41 3.07 3.40
C GLY A 1 5.88 1.67 3.70
N LEU A 2 6.92 1.21 3.00
CA LEU A 2 7.32 -0.21 2.97
C LEU A 2 7.50 -0.88 4.33
N ALA A 3 8.17 -0.25 5.29
CA ALA A 3 8.40 -0.84 6.61
C ALA A 3 7.10 -1.21 7.36
N ALA A 4 6.02 -0.43 7.19
CA ALA A 4 4.74 -0.71 7.85
C ALA A 4 4.07 -1.95 7.25
N VAL A 5 4.04 -2.06 5.91
CA VAL A 5 3.44 -3.21 5.22
C VAL A 5 4.31 -4.47 5.33
N TYR A 6 5.63 -4.34 5.44
CA TYR A 6 6.54 -5.45 5.73
C TYR A 6 6.14 -6.19 7.01
N GLN A 7 5.84 -5.45 8.09
CA GLN A 7 5.45 -6.04 9.36
C GLN A 7 4.14 -6.85 9.23
N ILE A 8 3.16 -6.32 8.49
CA ILE A 8 1.88 -7.00 8.21
C ILE A 8 2.15 -8.29 7.41
N ALA A 9 2.93 -8.21 6.33
CA ALA A 9 3.25 -9.38 5.50
C ALA A 9 3.99 -10.46 6.32
N ARG A 10 4.90 -10.07 7.20
CA ARG A 10 5.66 -11.00 8.06
C ARG A 10 4.76 -11.75 9.04
N ASP A 11 3.80 -11.05 9.64
CA ASP A 11 2.99 -11.62 10.72
C ASP A 11 1.87 -12.53 10.20
N PHE A 12 1.34 -12.25 9.00
CA PHE A 12 0.21 -13.00 8.43
C PHE A 12 0.60 -13.99 7.32
N GLY A 13 1.73 -13.79 6.65
CA GLY A 13 2.16 -14.63 5.52
C GLY A 13 1.23 -14.57 4.31
N ASN A 14 1.52 -15.39 3.28
CA ASN A 14 0.76 -15.46 2.01
C ASN A 14 0.45 -14.07 1.42
N ALA A 15 1.51 -13.27 1.23
CA ALA A 15 1.40 -11.88 0.83
C ALA A 15 2.17 -11.61 -0.46
N ASP A 16 1.60 -10.77 -1.31
CA ASP A 16 2.31 -10.05 -2.36
C ASP A 16 2.68 -8.65 -1.85
N ILE A 17 3.96 -8.27 -1.95
CA ILE A 17 4.41 -6.91 -1.63
C ILE A 17 4.70 -6.16 -2.93
N PHE A 18 4.04 -5.03 -3.12
CA PHE A 18 4.30 -4.11 -4.23
C PHE A 18 5.14 -2.92 -3.76
N VAL A 19 6.31 -2.72 -4.36
CA VAL A 19 7.24 -1.64 -4.03
C VAL A 19 7.48 -0.74 -5.23
N GLY A 20 7.24 0.55 -5.04
CA GLY A 20 7.49 1.59 -6.04
C GLY A 20 8.57 2.56 -5.59
N ALA A 21 9.49 2.92 -6.49
CA ALA A 21 10.44 4.01 -6.30
C ALA A 21 10.61 4.83 -7.58
N ARG A 22 11.26 6.00 -7.48
CA ARG A 22 11.61 6.77 -8.68
C ARG A 22 12.73 6.12 -9.50
N SER A 23 13.62 5.41 -8.82
CA SER A 23 14.86 4.83 -9.34
C SER A 23 15.35 3.72 -8.40
N GLU A 24 16.21 2.83 -8.91
CA GLU A 24 16.72 1.64 -8.20
C GLU A 24 17.40 1.98 -6.87
N ASN A 25 18.14 3.08 -6.82
CA ASN A 25 18.90 3.52 -5.63
C ASN A 25 18.00 4.03 -4.49
N ARG A 26 16.68 4.08 -4.70
CA ARG A 26 15.70 4.41 -3.65
C ARG A 26 14.79 3.24 -3.31
N LEU A 27 15.13 2.04 -3.79
CA LEU A 27 14.55 0.81 -3.30
C LEU A 27 15.32 0.40 -2.05
N TYR A 28 14.60 0.24 -0.95
CA TYR A 28 15.15 -0.16 0.34
C TYR A 28 14.42 -1.42 0.80
N PHE A 29 15.05 -2.22 1.65
CA PHE A 29 14.45 -3.41 2.26
C PHE A 29 13.96 -4.51 1.28
N LEU A 30 14.49 -4.56 0.05
CA LEU A 30 14.04 -5.55 -0.94
C LEU A 30 14.39 -6.98 -0.51
N ASP A 31 15.62 -7.19 -0.04
CA ASP A 31 16.10 -8.51 0.37
C ASP A 31 15.28 -9.06 1.53
N GLU A 32 14.96 -8.21 2.51
CA GLU A 32 14.12 -8.56 3.66
C GLU A 32 12.69 -8.87 3.23
N CYS A 33 12.12 -8.08 2.31
CA CYS A 33 10.76 -8.34 1.80
C CYS A 33 10.69 -9.65 0.99
N ALA A 34 11.69 -9.91 0.14
CA ALA A 34 11.75 -11.11 -0.70
C ALA A 34 11.87 -12.41 0.12
N GLN A 35 12.32 -12.34 1.38
CA GLN A 35 12.37 -13.50 2.27
C GLN A 35 11.01 -13.90 2.84
N ILE A 36 10.01 -13.02 2.83
CA ILE A 36 8.74 -13.21 3.53
C ILE A 36 7.51 -13.17 2.62
N ALA A 37 7.65 -12.65 1.40
CA ALA A 37 6.53 -12.38 0.50
C ALA A 37 6.99 -12.39 -0.97
N ASP A 38 6.03 -12.59 -1.88
CA ASP A 38 6.27 -12.43 -3.32
C ASP A 38 6.42 -10.94 -3.63
N LEU A 39 7.61 -10.55 -4.09
CA LEU A 39 8.00 -9.15 -4.23
C LEU A 39 7.84 -8.65 -5.68
N HIS A 40 7.07 -7.59 -5.84
CA HIS A 40 6.78 -6.93 -7.11
C HIS A 40 7.39 -5.52 -7.09
N VAL A 41 8.40 -5.28 -7.93
CA VAL A 41 9.17 -4.02 -7.94
C VAL A 41 8.83 -3.21 -9.19
N ALA A 42 8.59 -1.91 -8.99
CA ALA A 42 8.42 -0.94 -10.07
C ALA A 42 9.30 0.31 -9.83
N THR A 43 9.90 0.82 -10.90
CA THR A 43 10.64 2.08 -10.89
C THR A 43 10.14 3.03 -11.98
N ASP A 44 9.93 4.29 -11.63
CA ASP A 44 9.42 5.30 -12.57
C ASP A 44 10.34 5.47 -13.80
N ASP A 45 11.65 5.26 -13.64
CA ASP A 45 12.66 5.35 -14.70
C ASP A 45 13.04 4.01 -15.35
N GLY A 46 12.45 2.90 -14.89
CA GLY A 46 12.74 1.55 -15.39
C GLY A 46 14.12 1.00 -15.02
N SER A 47 14.84 1.63 -14.10
CA SER A 47 16.15 1.15 -13.64
C SER A 47 16.12 -0.22 -12.96
N SER A 48 14.98 -0.60 -12.36
CA SER A 48 14.78 -1.94 -11.79
C SER A 48 13.30 -2.36 -11.83
N GLY A 49 13.06 -3.63 -12.16
CA GLY A 49 11.72 -4.22 -12.20
C GLY A 49 10.85 -3.64 -13.33
N PHE A 50 9.56 -3.43 -13.03
CA PHE A 50 8.61 -2.83 -13.96
C PHE A 50 8.93 -1.35 -14.20
N HIS A 51 8.95 -0.94 -15.47
CA HIS A 51 9.12 0.47 -15.84
C HIS A 51 7.77 1.20 -15.77
N GLY A 52 7.61 2.05 -14.76
CA GLY A 52 6.41 2.83 -14.52
C GLY A 52 6.02 2.84 -13.05
N ARG A 53 4.77 3.21 -12.78
CA ARG A 53 4.26 3.32 -11.42
C ARG A 53 3.91 1.94 -10.87
N VAL A 54 4.10 1.76 -9.58
CA VAL A 54 3.70 0.53 -8.86
C VAL A 54 2.20 0.20 -9.03
N THR A 55 1.35 1.22 -9.20
CA THR A 55 -0.09 1.05 -9.44
C THR A 55 -0.41 0.47 -10.82
N GLU A 56 0.46 0.68 -11.80
CA GLU A 56 0.32 0.09 -13.14
C GLU A 56 0.68 -1.40 -13.09
N LEU A 57 1.76 -1.74 -12.39
CA LEU A 57 2.12 -3.14 -12.09
C LEU A 57 1.02 -3.86 -11.30
N LEU A 58 0.42 -3.18 -10.30
CA LEU A 58 -0.73 -3.71 -9.55
C LEU A 58 -1.93 -3.98 -10.47
N ARG A 59 -2.26 -3.03 -11.36
CA ARG A 59 -3.36 -3.20 -12.34
C ARG A 59 -3.11 -4.42 -13.22
N GLU A 60 -1.89 -4.57 -13.74
CA GLU A 60 -1.52 -5.72 -14.57
C GLU A 60 -1.71 -7.05 -13.81
N ARG A 61 -1.27 -7.12 -12.54
CA ARG A 61 -1.47 -8.31 -11.71
C ARG A 61 -2.95 -8.65 -11.53
N LEU A 62 -3.76 -7.66 -11.13
CA LEU A 62 -5.19 -7.86 -10.87
C LEU A 62 -5.98 -8.22 -12.14
N SER A 63 -5.59 -7.67 -13.29
CA SER A 63 -6.25 -7.94 -14.58
C SER A 63 -6.05 -9.39 -15.03
N ASN A 64 -4.95 -10.03 -14.60
CA ASN A 64 -4.62 -11.42 -14.90
C ASN A 64 -5.17 -12.42 -13.87
N MET A 65 -5.88 -11.95 -12.84
CA MET A 65 -6.52 -12.80 -11.82
C MET A 65 -7.99 -13.06 -12.15
N SER A 66 -8.47 -14.25 -11.82
CA SER A 66 -9.90 -14.56 -11.83
C SER A 66 -10.66 -13.76 -10.77
N ASP A 67 -11.98 -13.61 -10.95
CA ASP A 67 -12.83 -12.93 -9.96
C ASP A 67 -12.83 -13.67 -8.61
N ALA A 68 -12.66 -15.00 -8.63
CA ALA A 68 -12.57 -15.81 -7.42
C ALA A 68 -11.30 -15.49 -6.62
N GLU A 69 -10.14 -15.39 -7.29
CA GLU A 69 -8.89 -14.96 -6.64
C GLU A 69 -9.00 -13.54 -6.11
N ARG A 70 -9.56 -12.61 -6.87
CA ARG A 70 -9.74 -11.21 -6.44
C ARG A 70 -10.67 -11.07 -5.22
N SER A 71 -11.64 -11.97 -5.06
CA SER A 71 -12.59 -11.93 -3.96
C SER A 71 -11.99 -12.25 -2.58
N THR A 72 -10.81 -12.88 -2.54
CA THR A 72 -10.14 -13.27 -1.30
C THR A 72 -9.02 -12.32 -0.89
N LEU A 73 -8.70 -11.32 -1.73
CA LEU A 73 -7.64 -10.36 -1.46
C LEU A 73 -8.03 -9.34 -0.39
N VAL A 74 -7.04 -8.89 0.38
CA VAL A 74 -7.13 -7.73 1.26
C VAL A 74 -5.92 -6.85 0.98
N PHE A 75 -6.15 -5.56 0.74
CA PHE A 75 -5.14 -4.59 0.38
C PHE A 75 -4.78 -3.72 1.58
N TYR A 76 -3.48 -3.54 1.80
CA TYR A 76 -2.93 -2.60 2.77
C TYR A 76 -2.02 -1.61 2.03
N ASN A 77 -2.49 -0.39 1.85
CA ASN A 77 -1.76 0.66 1.15
C ASN A 77 -1.06 1.56 2.17
N CYS A 78 0.24 1.84 1.99
CA CYS A 78 0.95 2.79 2.82
C CYS A 78 2.02 3.54 2.03
N GLY A 79 1.92 4.87 1.99
CA GLY A 79 2.90 5.72 1.33
C GLY A 79 2.38 7.13 1.12
N PRO A 80 2.98 7.91 0.19
CA PRO A 80 2.53 9.25 -0.09
C PRO A 80 1.05 9.27 -0.52
N GLU A 81 0.29 10.26 -0.05
CA GLU A 81 -1.14 10.41 -0.33
C GLU A 81 -1.51 10.22 -1.83
N PRO A 82 -0.81 10.82 -2.81
CA PRO A 82 -1.13 10.61 -4.23
C PRO A 82 -0.98 9.15 -4.68
N MET A 83 -0.02 8.41 -4.11
CA MET A 83 0.20 7.00 -4.42
C MET A 83 -0.93 6.14 -3.84
N VAL A 84 -1.34 6.42 -2.61
CA VAL A 84 -2.44 5.70 -1.95
C VAL A 84 -3.75 5.89 -2.72
N HIS A 85 -4.11 7.13 -3.07
CA HIS A 85 -5.31 7.41 -3.87
C HIS A 85 -5.28 6.71 -5.23
N ALA A 86 -4.11 6.67 -5.89
CA ALA A 86 -3.96 5.97 -7.16
C ALA A 86 -4.10 4.44 -7.01
N ALA A 87 -3.56 3.86 -5.93
CA ALA A 87 -3.70 2.43 -5.64
C ALA A 87 -5.15 2.05 -5.35
N GLU A 88 -5.86 2.84 -4.52
CA GLU A 88 -7.28 2.62 -4.25
C GLU A 88 -8.13 2.73 -5.52
N ALA A 89 -7.83 3.69 -6.40
CA ALA A 89 -8.55 3.84 -7.66
C ALA A 89 -8.43 2.57 -8.52
N VAL A 90 -7.21 2.01 -8.65
CA VAL A 90 -6.99 0.74 -9.33
C VAL A 90 -7.72 -0.40 -8.63
N GLN A 91 -7.58 -0.55 -7.32
CA GLN A 91 -8.20 -1.64 -6.56
C GLN A 91 -9.73 -1.64 -6.67
N ARG A 92 -10.37 -0.47 -6.66
CA ARG A 92 -11.82 -0.31 -6.84
C ARG A 92 -12.31 -0.70 -8.25
N GLU A 93 -11.44 -0.76 -9.26
CA GLU A 93 -11.79 -1.31 -10.58
C GLU A 93 -12.03 -2.84 -10.51
N PHE A 94 -11.42 -3.54 -9.54
CA PHE A 94 -11.36 -5.01 -9.52
C PHE A 94 -11.92 -5.66 -8.24
N CYS A 95 -12.03 -4.91 -7.14
CA CYS A 95 -12.34 -5.41 -5.80
C CYS A 95 -13.29 -4.49 -5.04
N LYS A 96 -13.90 -5.01 -3.98
CA LYS A 96 -14.88 -4.26 -3.18
C LYS A 96 -14.20 -3.30 -2.20
N PRO A 97 -14.84 -2.18 -1.82
CA PRO A 97 -14.27 -1.22 -0.87
C PRO A 97 -13.86 -1.83 0.48
N GLU A 98 -14.56 -2.85 0.96
CA GLU A 98 -14.30 -3.48 2.26
C GLU A 98 -12.99 -4.31 2.27
N GLN A 99 -12.39 -4.55 1.11
CA GLN A 99 -11.11 -5.23 0.96
C GLN A 99 -9.92 -4.25 1.02
N ILE A 100 -10.16 -2.93 1.08
CA ILE A 100 -9.11 -1.92 0.87
C ILE A 100 -8.90 -1.11 2.14
N PHE A 101 -7.69 -1.18 2.69
CA PHE A 101 -7.28 -0.44 3.88
C PHE A 101 -6.08 0.45 3.55
N SER A 102 -6.19 1.73 3.87
CA SER A 102 -5.20 2.72 3.45
C SER A 102 -4.67 3.53 4.63
N ALA A 103 -3.36 3.69 4.67
CA ALA A 103 -2.68 4.55 5.62
C ALA A 103 -2.12 5.79 4.90
N ILE A 104 -2.74 6.93 5.17
CA ILE A 104 -2.28 8.26 4.76
C ILE A 104 -1.78 8.99 6.01
N ASP A 105 -0.54 9.46 5.97
CA ASP A 105 0.06 10.21 7.07
C ASP A 105 -0.51 11.64 7.12
N TYR A 106 -1.41 11.88 8.06
CA TYR A 106 -1.89 13.22 8.42
C TYR A 106 -1.04 13.84 9.52
N LEU A 107 -1.01 15.19 9.57
CA LEU A 107 -0.26 15.93 10.57
C LEU A 107 -0.68 15.55 12.00
N THR A 108 0.18 14.85 12.71
CA THR A 108 -0.09 14.48 14.11
C THR A 108 0.54 15.50 15.06
N LYS A 109 -0.26 15.99 16.02
CA LYS A 109 0.21 16.85 17.12
C LYS A 109 0.17 16.10 18.45
N CYS A 110 -1.03 15.95 19.02
CA CYS A 110 -1.17 15.38 20.36
C CYS A 110 -0.92 13.86 20.44
N GLY A 111 -1.14 13.11 19.35
CA GLY A 111 -1.00 11.64 19.34
C GLY A 111 -2.02 10.86 20.19
N VAL A 112 -2.96 11.53 20.86
CA VAL A 112 -3.89 10.92 21.84
C VAL A 112 -5.36 11.32 21.64
N GLY A 113 -5.71 11.79 20.44
CA GLY A 113 -7.11 12.05 20.06
C GLY A 113 -7.70 13.41 20.48
N ILE A 114 -6.97 14.26 21.20
CA ILE A 114 -7.52 15.51 21.75
C ILE A 114 -7.68 16.61 20.69
N CYS A 115 -6.65 16.83 19.87
CA CYS A 115 -6.57 18.05 19.04
C CYS A 115 -7.19 17.94 17.64
N GLY A 116 -7.48 16.72 17.15
CA GLY A 116 -8.01 16.49 15.80
C GLY A 116 -7.06 16.79 14.63
N ALA A 117 -5.79 17.13 14.87
CA ALA A 117 -4.85 17.48 13.79
C ALA A 117 -4.64 16.35 12.77
N CYS A 118 -4.72 15.09 13.21
CA CYS A 118 -4.56 13.90 12.37
C CYS A 118 -5.91 13.36 11.85
N ALA A 119 -6.93 14.22 11.71
CA ALA A 119 -8.23 13.81 11.20
C ALA A 119 -8.19 13.60 9.68
N ALA A 120 -8.70 12.47 9.22
CA ALA A 120 -9.00 12.19 7.83
C ALA A 120 -10.26 12.95 7.38
N PRO A 121 -10.56 13.03 6.06
CA PRO A 121 -11.73 13.73 5.55
C PRO A 121 -13.08 13.27 6.12
N ASP A 122 -13.17 12.01 6.57
CA ASP A 122 -14.37 11.44 7.21
C ASP A 122 -14.46 11.70 8.72
N GLY A 123 -13.49 12.43 9.28
CA GLY A 123 -13.44 12.82 10.69
C GLY A 123 -12.74 11.81 11.61
N ARG A 124 -12.34 10.62 11.13
CA ARG A 124 -11.57 9.67 11.93
C ARG A 124 -10.16 10.18 12.17
N ARG A 125 -9.62 9.96 13.37
CA ARG A 125 -8.32 10.45 13.83
C ARG A 125 -7.30 9.32 13.84
N GLY A 126 -6.29 9.40 12.98
CA GLY A 126 -5.29 8.33 12.81
C GLY A 126 -4.61 7.88 14.11
N CYS A 127 -4.42 8.80 15.07
CA CYS A 127 -3.76 8.47 16.34
C CYS A 127 -4.57 7.62 17.34
N VAL A 128 -5.90 7.51 17.20
CA VAL A 128 -6.76 6.74 18.13
C VAL A 128 -7.74 5.83 17.42
N ASP A 129 -8.19 6.20 16.22
CA ASP A 129 -9.11 5.40 15.40
C ASP A 129 -8.34 4.42 14.49
N GLY A 130 -7.00 4.54 14.44
CA GLY A 130 -6.09 3.68 13.71
C GLY A 130 -5.52 4.34 12.44
N PRO A 131 -4.30 3.97 12.00
CA PRO A 131 -3.67 4.60 10.84
C PRO A 131 -4.17 4.03 9.51
N PHE A 132 -4.69 2.80 9.49
CA PHE A 132 -5.34 2.19 8.33
C PHE A 132 -6.84 2.45 8.42
N LEU A 133 -7.27 3.48 7.71
CA LEU A 133 -8.64 3.99 7.71
C LEU A 133 -9.36 3.55 6.44
#